data_AF-A0A2N1NTJ5-F1
#
_entry.id   AF-A0A2N1NTJ5-F1
#
_cell.length_a   1.000
_cell.length_b   1.000
_cell.length_c   1.000
_cell.angle_alpha   90.00
_cell.angle_beta   90.00
_cell.angle_gamma   90.00
#
_symmetry.space_group_name_H-M   'P 1'
#
loop_
_entity.id
_entity.type
_entity.pdbx_description
1 polymer ?
#
loop_
_entity_poly.entity_id
_entity_poly.type
_entity_poly.pdbx_seq_one_letter_code
_entity_poly.pdbx_strand_id
1 'polypeptide(L)'
;VQIYSLNKKSDVYSIGVLLWEISSGRPPFCDEPYDLGLAMEILHGLREKPIPNTSEDYIKIYTYCWNNEPDNRPTINQVVAKLNAIILEVTNYQVNSRILLKLLEILLIIHCMEKCLNLFKILII
;
A
#
# COMPACT_ATOMS: atom_id res chain seq x y z
N VAL A 1 4.74 4.36 -23.54
CA VAL A 1 3.78 4.88 -22.54
C VAL A 1 2.79 3.78 -22.27
N GLN A 2 2.89 3.14 -21.10
CA GLN A 2 1.89 2.15 -20.68
C GLN A 2 0.64 2.96 -20.33
N ILE A 3 -0.47 2.68 -20.99
CA ILE A 3 -1.73 3.38 -20.74
C ILE A 3 -2.27 2.84 -19.43
N TYR A 4 -2.41 3.69 -18.42
CA TYR A 4 -3.12 3.31 -17.21
C TYR A 4 -4.49 2.75 -17.54
N SER A 5 -4.76 1.55 -17.04
CA SER A 5 -6.06 0.90 -17.16
C SER A 5 -6.62 0.72 -15.76
N LEU A 6 -7.77 1.33 -15.51
CA LEU A 6 -8.53 1.11 -14.29
C LEU A 6 -9.05 -0.34 -14.29
N ASN A 7 -8.44 -1.19 -13.48
CA ASN A 7 -8.78 -2.60 -13.37
C ASN A 7 -8.34 -3.17 -12.00
N LYS A 8 -8.65 -4.44 -11.76
CA LYS A 8 -8.31 -5.11 -10.49
C LYS A 8 -6.82 -5.04 -10.14
N LYS A 9 -5.92 -5.00 -11.12
CA LYS A 9 -4.47 -4.89 -10.89
C LYS A 9 -4.05 -3.47 -10.52
N SER A 10 -4.72 -2.44 -11.03
CA SER A 10 -4.50 -1.06 -10.56
C SER A 10 -5.04 -0.84 -9.16
N ASP A 11 -6.16 -1.49 -8.80
CA ASP A 11 -6.69 -1.43 -7.43
C ASP A 11 -5.71 -2.05 -6.43
N VAL A 12 -5.12 -3.21 -6.78
CA VAL A 12 -4.09 -3.86 -5.96
C VAL A 12 -2.85 -2.97 -5.80
N TYR A 13 -2.45 -2.24 -6.84
CA TYR A 13 -1.35 -1.28 -6.74
C TYR A 13 -1.63 -0.22 -5.68
N SER A 14 -2.81 0.41 -5.75
CA SER A 14 -3.24 1.42 -4.77
C SER A 14 -3.29 0.86 -3.35
N ILE A 15 -3.68 -0.40 -3.19
CA ILE A 15 -3.63 -1.09 -1.89
C ILE A 15 -2.19 -1.22 -1.39
N GLY A 16 -1.23 -1.51 -2.27
CA GLY A 16 0.20 -1.54 -1.89
C GLY A 16 0.66 -0.20 -1.32
N VAL A 17 0.37 0.90 -2.02
CA VAL A 17 0.70 2.26 -1.56
C VAL A 17 0.04 2.54 -0.20
N LEU A 18 -1.24 2.21 -0.04
CA LEU A 18 -1.98 2.40 1.20
C LEU A 18 -1.37 1.60 2.37
N LEU A 19 -0.99 0.34 2.15
CA LEU A 19 -0.37 -0.50 3.18
C LEU A 19 1.00 0.06 3.61
N TRP A 20 1.77 0.64 2.69
CA TRP A 20 3.00 1.33 3.05
C TRP A 20 2.71 2.60 3.87
N GLU A 21 1.71 3.40 3.49
CA GLU A 21 1.29 4.59 4.24
C GLU A 21 0.85 4.24 5.68
N ILE A 22 0.13 3.12 5.86
CA ILE A 22 -0.24 2.61 7.18
C ILE A 22 1.01 2.20 8.00
N SER A 23 1.97 1.56 7.35
CA SER A 23 3.24 1.15 7.98
C SER A 23 4.09 2.36 8.38
N SER A 24 4.14 3.38 7.53
CA SER A 24 4.98 4.57 7.71
C SER A 24 4.34 5.64 8.60
N GLY A 25 3.01 5.70 8.64
CA GLY A 25 2.25 6.76 9.29
C GLY A 25 2.36 8.12 8.60
N ARG A 26 2.79 8.15 7.33
CA ARG A 26 2.99 9.39 6.56
C ARG A 26 2.60 9.22 5.08
N PRO A 27 2.22 10.31 4.39
CA PRO A 27 1.94 10.26 2.96
C PRO A 27 3.13 9.72 2.13
N PRO A 28 2.87 8.98 1.04
CA PRO A 28 3.89 8.61 0.05
C PRO A 28 4.72 9.80 -0.40
N PHE A 29 6.03 9.63 -0.55
CA PHE A 29 6.93 10.67 -1.07
C PHE A 29 6.73 12.07 -0.42
N CYS A 30 6.38 12.15 0.87
CA CYS A 30 6.06 13.42 1.54
C CYS A 30 7.20 14.44 1.55
N ASP A 31 8.42 13.99 1.30
CA ASP A 31 9.63 14.79 1.26
C ASP A 31 9.97 15.30 -0.17
N GLU A 32 9.21 14.88 -1.19
CA GLU A 32 9.43 15.19 -2.61
C GLU A 32 8.35 16.15 -3.17
N PRO A 33 8.69 16.96 -4.19
CA PRO A 33 7.70 17.76 -4.90
C PRO A 33 6.77 16.87 -5.74
N TYR A 34 5.46 17.10 -5.61
CA TYR A 34 4.44 16.38 -6.38
C TYR A 34 4.30 16.96 -7.80
N ASP A 35 5.32 16.73 -8.62
CA ASP A 35 5.41 17.21 -10.00
C ASP A 35 5.60 16.07 -11.02
N LEU A 36 5.76 16.44 -12.29
CA LEU A 36 5.98 15.49 -13.39
C LEU A 36 7.33 14.74 -13.24
N GLY A 37 8.31 15.32 -12.56
CA GLY A 37 9.59 14.68 -12.29
C GLY A 37 9.39 13.45 -11.40
N LEU A 38 8.73 13.63 -10.26
CA LEU A 38 8.40 12.53 -9.35
C LEU A 38 7.56 11.45 -10.04
N ALA A 39 6.57 11.86 -10.85
CA ALA A 39 5.76 10.95 -11.65
C ALA A 39 6.62 10.07 -12.58
N MET A 40 7.59 10.67 -13.28
CA MET A 40 8.51 9.94 -14.17
C MET A 40 9.45 9.01 -13.39
N GLU A 41 9.93 9.42 -12.21
CA GLU A 41 10.77 8.56 -11.37
C GLU A 41 9.99 7.32 -10.88
N ILE A 42 8.75 7.50 -10.45
CA ILE A 42 7.85 6.41 -10.05
C ILE A 42 7.61 5.45 -11.23
N LEU A 43 7.42 5.97 -12.44
CA LEU A 43 7.29 5.16 -13.65
C LEU A 43 8.57 4.35 -13.95
N HIS A 44 9.74 4.92 -13.65
CA HIS A 44 11.03 4.24 -13.77
C HIS A 44 11.37 3.32 -12.59
N GLY A 45 10.44 3.15 -11.63
CA GLY A 45 10.58 2.20 -10.53
C GLY A 45 11.07 2.78 -9.21
N LEU A 46 11.10 4.11 -9.06
CA LEU A 46 11.25 4.72 -7.74
C LEU A 46 10.12 4.23 -6.82
N ARG A 47 10.50 3.68 -5.67
CA ARG A 47 9.56 3.21 -4.64
C ARG A 47 10.03 3.66 -3.28
N GLU A 48 9.09 3.69 -2.36
CA GLU A 48 9.31 4.07 -0.98
C GLU A 48 10.22 3.04 -0.28
N LYS A 49 11.01 3.54 0.66
CA LYS A 49 11.90 2.68 1.46
C LYS A 49 11.07 1.88 2.48
N PRO A 50 11.40 0.60 2.70
CA PRO A 50 10.78 -0.17 3.78
C PRO A 50 10.97 0.50 5.13
N ILE A 51 9.91 0.51 5.95
CA ILE A 51 9.91 1.16 7.25
C ILE A 51 10.59 0.25 8.30
N PRO A 52 11.59 0.75 9.04
CA PRO A 52 12.23 -0.02 10.11
C PRO A 52 11.22 -0.60 11.09
N ASN A 53 11.47 -1.81 11.59
CA ASN A 53 10.60 -2.55 12.51
C ASN A 53 9.24 -3.00 11.93
N THR A 54 9.00 -2.81 10.64
CA THR A 54 7.87 -3.47 9.96
C THR A 54 8.25 -4.91 9.67
N SER A 55 7.32 -5.85 9.94
CA SER A 55 7.54 -7.28 9.62
C SER A 55 7.90 -7.46 8.15
N GLU A 56 8.89 -8.31 7.87
CA GLU A 56 9.30 -8.63 6.50
C GLU A 56 8.14 -9.15 5.65
N ASP A 57 7.21 -9.90 6.25
CA ASP A 57 6.08 -10.43 5.51
C ASP A 57 5.05 -9.36 5.16
N TYR A 58 4.89 -8.35 6.02
CA TYR A 58 4.08 -7.18 5.70
C TYR A 58 4.75 -6.32 4.60
N ILE A 59 6.08 -6.16 4.66
CA ILE A 59 6.86 -5.50 3.60
C ILE A 59 6.68 -6.20 2.25
N LYS A 60 6.80 -7.53 2.24
CA LYS A 60 6.57 -8.34 1.03
C LYS A 60 5.17 -8.11 0.45
N ILE A 61 4.13 -8.02 1.29
CA ILE A 61 2.76 -7.80 0.80
C ILE A 61 2.66 -6.51 0.02
N TYR A 62 3.01 -5.37 0.62
CA TYR A 62 2.82 -4.10 -0.08
C TYR A 62 3.77 -3.93 -1.26
N THR A 63 4.98 -4.52 -1.18
CA THR A 63 5.93 -4.48 -2.30
C THR A 63 5.51 -5.32 -3.51
N TYR A 64 4.85 -6.47 -3.28
CA TYR A 64 4.24 -7.24 -4.37
C TYR A 64 3.01 -6.53 -4.96
N CYS A 65 2.22 -5.84 -4.14
CA CYS A 65 1.05 -5.11 -4.60
C CYS A 65 1.39 -4.01 -5.61
N TRP A 66 2.47 -3.25 -5.39
CA TRP A 66 2.89 -2.14 -6.27
C TRP A 66 3.93 -2.52 -7.33
N ASN A 67 4.01 -3.81 -7.70
CA ASN A 67 4.94 -4.27 -8.72
C ASN A 67 4.71 -3.51 -10.05
N ASN A 68 5.79 -3.13 -10.73
CA ASN A 68 5.71 -2.40 -12.00
C ASN A 68 4.95 -3.21 -13.05
N GLU A 69 5.19 -4.53 -13.11
CA GLU A 69 4.50 -5.44 -13.99
C GLU A 69 3.12 -5.82 -13.39
N PRO A 70 1.99 -5.38 -13.98
CA PRO A 70 0.65 -5.65 -13.43
C PRO A 70 0.35 -7.14 -13.25
N ASP A 71 0.90 -7.99 -14.12
CA ASP A 71 0.66 -9.44 -14.03
C ASP A 71 1.35 -10.09 -12.84
N ASN A 72 2.47 -9.51 -12.38
CA ASN A 72 3.18 -9.95 -11.19
C ASN A 72 2.51 -9.54 -9.88
N ARG A 73 1.52 -8.63 -9.93
CA ARG A 73 0.77 -8.22 -8.74
C ARG A 73 -0.13 -9.37 -8.26
N PRO A 74 -0.23 -9.59 -6.94
CA PRO A 74 -1.13 -10.60 -6.39
C PRO A 74 -2.59 -10.25 -6.67
N THR A 75 -3.47 -11.24 -6.56
CA THR A 75 -4.90 -11.00 -6.46
C THR A 75 -5.25 -10.45 -5.08
N ILE A 76 -6.36 -9.71 -4.98
CA ILE A 76 -6.83 -9.22 -3.68
C ILE A 76 -7.04 -10.35 -2.66
N ASN A 77 -7.49 -11.52 -3.10
CA ASN A 77 -7.66 -12.69 -2.24
C ASN A 77 -6.33 -13.18 -1.66
N GLN A 78 -5.25 -13.15 -2.45
CA GLN A 78 -3.91 -13.50 -1.97
C GLN A 78 -3.38 -12.47 -0.96
N VAL A 79 -3.65 -11.18 -1.19
CA VAL A 79 -3.29 -10.10 -0.25
C VAL A 79 -4.01 -10.31 1.08
N VAL A 80 -5.33 -10.50 1.05
CA VAL A 80 -6.16 -10.74 2.25
C VAL A 80 -5.71 -12.00 2.99
N ALA A 81 -5.44 -13.10 2.28
CA ALA A 81 -4.97 -14.33 2.90
C ALA A 81 -3.63 -14.14 3.63
N LYS A 82 -2.67 -13.41 3.02
CA LYS A 82 -1.38 -13.10 3.65
C LYS A 82 -1.53 -12.18 4.86
N LEU A 83 -2.37 -11.15 4.78
CA LEU A 83 -2.66 -10.26 5.91
C LEU A 83 -3.29 -11.03 7.08
N ASN A 84 -4.24 -11.93 6.80
CA ASN A 84 -4.85 -12.77 7.81
C ASN A 84 -3.84 -13.70 8.48
N ALA A 85 -2.90 -14.28 7.72
CA ALA A 85 -1.83 -15.10 8.29
C ALA A 85 -0.98 -14.31 9.30
N ILE A 86 -0.56 -13.09 8.94
CA ILE A 86 0.18 -12.19 9.84
C ILE A 86 -0.64 -11.87 11.09
N ILE A 87 -1.93 -11.57 10.94
CA ILE A 87 -2.82 -11.26 12.08
C ILE A 87 -2.93 -12.47 13.00
N LEU A 88 -3.14 -13.67 12.46
CA LEU A 88 -3.25 -14.90 13.24
C LEU A 88 -1.97 -15.19 14.02
N GLU A 89 -0.81 -15.05 13.38
CA GLU A 89 0.49 -15.13 14.05
C GLU A 89 0.57 -14.13 15.21
N VAL A 90 0.22 -12.86 15.02
CA VAL A 90 0.24 -11.87 16.11
C VAL A 90 -0.74 -12.22 17.23
N THR A 91 -1.97 -12.65 16.91
CA THR A 91 -3.00 -12.97 17.91
C THR A 91 -2.65 -14.18 18.78
N ASN A 92 -1.88 -15.14 18.25
CA ASN A 92 -1.41 -16.30 19.00
C ASN A 92 -0.30 -15.97 20.02
N TYR A 93 0.32 -14.78 19.93
CA TYR A 93 1.47 -14.37 20.75
C TYR A 93 1.17 -13.21 21.73
N GLN A 94 -0.10 -12.94 22.02
CA GLN A 94 -0.65 -11.97 23.00
C GLN A 94 -1.32 -10.71 22.40
N VAL A 95 -2.47 -10.38 23.00
CA VAL A 95 -3.18 -9.10 22.86
C VAL A 95 -2.22 -7.97 23.24
N ASN A 96 -1.62 -7.33 22.24
CA ASN A 96 -0.98 -6.03 22.42
C ASN A 96 -1.71 -5.02 21.53
N SER A 97 -2.58 -4.26 22.19
CA SER A 97 -3.65 -3.41 21.67
C SER A 97 -3.27 -2.36 20.61
N ARG A 98 -1.99 -2.20 20.25
CA ARG A 98 -1.54 -1.18 19.29
C ARG A 98 -1.77 -1.54 17.82
N ILE A 99 -1.73 -2.83 17.45
CA ILE A 99 -1.95 -3.24 16.05
C ILE A 99 -3.44 -3.28 15.73
N LEU A 100 -4.29 -3.73 16.66
CA LEU A 100 -5.75 -3.68 16.49
C LEU A 100 -6.29 -2.25 16.41
N LEU A 101 -5.70 -1.30 17.15
CA LEU A 101 -6.04 0.12 17.03
C LEU A 101 -5.65 0.67 15.64
N LYS A 102 -4.48 0.28 15.11
CA LYS A 102 -4.12 0.60 13.71
C LYS A 102 -5.06 -0.06 12.70
N LEU A 103 -5.53 -1.28 12.95
CA LEU A 103 -6.53 -1.97 12.10
C LEU A 103 -7.94 -1.33 12.20
N LEU A 104 -8.31 -0.73 13.33
CA LEU A 104 -9.55 0.06 13.47
C LEU A 104 -9.43 1.41 12.76
N GLU A 105 -8.24 2.02 12.76
CA GLU A 105 -7.93 3.17 11.91
C GLU A 105 -8.06 2.82 10.41
N ILE A 106 -7.74 1.58 9.99
CA ILE A 106 -7.97 1.13 8.60
C ILE A 106 -9.44 1.21 8.17
N LEU A 107 -10.39 0.90 9.06
CA LEU A 107 -11.82 1.02 8.75
C LEU A 107 -12.25 2.49 8.58
N LEU A 108 -11.64 3.39 9.35
CA LEU A 108 -11.84 4.84 9.25
C LEU A 108 -11.12 5.44 8.02
N ILE A 109 -9.97 4.90 7.63
CA ILE A 109 -9.23 5.28 6.43
C ILE A 109 -9.97 4.82 5.17
N ILE A 110 -10.65 3.65 5.17
CA ILE A 110 -11.55 3.25 4.08
C ILE A 110 -12.70 4.26 3.91
N HIS A 111 -13.28 4.74 5.03
CA HIS A 111 -14.29 5.80 5.00
C HIS A 111 -13.71 7.16 4.56
N CYS A 112 -12.39 7.37 4.69
CA CYS A 112 -11.68 8.56 4.23
C CYS A 112 -11.23 8.45 2.76
N MET A 113 -10.96 7.25 2.27
CA MET A 113 -10.61 6.97 0.87
C MET A 113 -11.75 7.34 -0.09
N GLU A 114 -13.02 7.26 0.34
CA GLU A 114 -14.15 7.79 -0.44
C GLU A 114 -14.10 9.32 -0.60
N LYS A 115 -13.43 10.05 0.29
CA LYS A 115 -13.33 11.53 0.25
C LYS A 115 -12.01 12.04 -0.34
N CYS A 116 -10.96 11.21 -0.36
CA CYS A 116 -9.62 11.61 -0.83
C CYS A 116 -9.29 11.16 -2.26
N LEU A 117 -10.30 11.07 -3.13
CA LEU A 117 -10.15 10.73 -4.55
C LEU A 117 -9.36 11.77 -5.38
N ASN A 118 -8.94 12.90 -4.79
CA ASN A 118 -8.19 13.95 -5.49
C ASN A 118 -6.67 13.75 -5.49
N LEU A 119 -6.12 12.88 -4.62
CA LEU A 119 -4.70 12.49 -4.67
C LEU A 119 -4.45 11.33 -5.66
N PHE A 120 -5.51 10.58 -5.99
CA PHE A 120 -5.49 9.45 -6.93
C PHE A 120 -5.13 9.84 -8.37
N LYS A 121 -5.19 11.12 -8.77
CA LYS A 121 -4.94 11.52 -10.16
C LYS A 121 -3.47 11.68 -10.57
N ILE A 122 -2.53 11.66 -9.62
CA ILE A 122 -1.09 11.81 -9.90
C ILE A 122 -0.32 10.49 -9.73
N LEU A 123 -0.78 9.59 -8.86
CA LEU A 123 -0.18 8.25 -8.68
C LEU A 123 -0.70 7.19 -9.66
N ILE A 124 -1.60 7.57 -10.56
CA ILE A 124 -2.18 6.76 -11.60
C ILE A 124 -1.62 7.27 -12.94
N ILE A 125 -0.42 6.82 -13.29
CA ILE A 125 0.21 7.04 -14.60
C ILE A 125 0.00 5.80 -15.46
#